data_AF-A0AA88DUU3-F1
#
_entry.id   AF-A0AA88DUU3-F1
#
_cell.length_a   1.000
_cell.length_b   1.000
_cell.length_c   1.000
_cell.angle_alpha   90.00
_cell.angle_beta   90.00
_cell.angle_gamma   90.00
#
_symmetry.space_group_name_H-M   'P 1'
#
loop_
_entity.id
_entity.type
_entity.pdbx_description
1 polymer ?
#
loop_
_entity_poly.entity_id
_entity_poly.type
_entity_poly.pdbx_seq_one_letter_code
_entity_poly.pdbx_strand_id
1 'polypeptide(L)'
;MTNQSETEDFKNLVEDVISKAIDKASQFTHATHCCGSYEMLSVTFENLRALYEISKENSLPFRYQAIPLVHLYGVAKSLRESNIFLDHDKVLYRYHHLPIDNFSGNIFPVDWKKPWTMQMTILKETVEFKNLVEGVIRETICSNSHLTDEEIAKVVMTVVGGSQRLSGELKWKVSLRFGSNPFWRSCIESFGKTGFNFMNVSSVKRFHESLKLVYYADCVGKPNYISLDCSIYLVEYLLTMIFYLKGRFFSAKSCFLEWLISREWNKNSILKFEADWQEQFSCALDIIAGMVAELLYNEKDVFTWMKNSKLESEAHPILVSRLFVALCSLCVNSGKYYDLLFELLDRAEIISKLPP
;
A
#
# COMPACT_ATOMS: atom_id res chain seq x y z
N MET A 1 -33.98 16.17 -5.69
CA MET A 1 -33.50 15.20 -6.72
C MET A 1 -32.60 15.85 -7.78
N THR A 2 -32.26 17.13 -7.69
CA THR A 2 -31.48 17.87 -8.70
C THR A 2 -29.97 17.97 -8.42
N ASN A 3 -29.52 17.89 -7.16
CA ASN A 3 -28.09 18.07 -6.82
C ASN A 3 -27.17 16.87 -7.14
N GLN A 4 -27.69 15.65 -7.28
CA GLN A 4 -26.86 14.47 -7.59
C GLN A 4 -26.44 14.42 -9.07
N SER A 5 -27.26 14.95 -9.98
CA SER A 5 -26.98 14.97 -11.43
C SER A 5 -25.83 15.93 -11.76
N GLU A 6 -25.88 17.16 -11.23
CA GLU A 6 -24.85 18.18 -11.49
C GLU A 6 -23.49 17.81 -10.89
N THR A 7 -23.50 17.11 -9.75
CA THR A 7 -22.26 16.63 -9.10
C THR A 7 -21.62 15.50 -9.91
N GLU A 8 -22.43 14.59 -10.48
CA GLU A 8 -21.91 13.49 -11.31
C GLU A 8 -21.47 14.00 -12.69
N ASP A 9 -22.15 14.99 -13.27
CA ASP A 9 -21.74 15.63 -14.53
C ASP A 9 -20.43 16.42 -14.38
N PHE A 10 -20.26 17.15 -13.27
CA PHE A 10 -18.99 17.81 -12.95
C PHE A 10 -17.86 16.81 -12.75
N LYS A 11 -18.12 15.73 -12.00
CA LYS A 11 -17.16 14.65 -11.80
C LYS A 11 -16.78 13.98 -13.12
N ASN A 12 -17.73 13.67 -14.00
CA ASN A 12 -17.47 13.11 -15.32
C ASN A 12 -16.65 14.05 -16.21
N LEU A 13 -16.93 15.36 -16.17
CA LEU A 13 -16.15 16.37 -16.89
C LEU A 13 -14.72 16.47 -16.36
N VAL A 14 -14.55 16.48 -15.03
CA VAL A 14 -13.24 16.48 -14.38
C VAL A 14 -12.47 15.19 -14.70
N GLU A 15 -13.16 14.05 -14.71
CA GLU A 15 -12.58 12.75 -15.09
C GLU A 15 -12.09 12.73 -16.55
N ASP A 16 -12.86 13.29 -17.49
CA ASP A 16 -12.48 13.41 -18.91
C ASP A 16 -11.31 14.38 -19.11
N VAL A 17 -11.34 15.55 -18.45
CA VAL A 17 -10.26 16.54 -18.50
C VAL A 17 -8.97 15.97 -17.95
N ILE A 18 -9.01 15.28 -16.80
CA ILE A 18 -7.82 14.67 -16.21
C ILE A 18 -7.35 13.49 -17.05
N SER A 19 -8.24 12.65 -17.59
CA SER A 19 -7.83 11.55 -18.49
C SER A 19 -7.09 12.09 -19.72
N LYS A 20 -7.63 13.12 -20.38
CA LYS A 20 -6.98 13.78 -21.51
C LYS A 20 -5.67 14.45 -21.12
N ALA A 21 -5.59 15.01 -19.92
CA ALA A 21 -4.39 15.65 -19.40
C ALA A 21 -3.31 14.61 -19.03
N ILE A 22 -3.68 13.43 -18.53
CA ILE A 22 -2.80 12.29 -18.28
C ILE A 22 -2.24 11.74 -19.61
N ASP A 23 -3.08 11.57 -20.63
CA ASP A 23 -2.64 11.11 -21.95
C ASP A 23 -1.66 12.11 -22.57
N LYS A 24 -1.98 13.41 -22.46
CA LYS A 24 -1.07 14.48 -22.86
C LYS A 24 0.21 14.49 -22.03
N ALA A 25 0.14 14.33 -20.71
CA ALA A 25 1.31 14.31 -19.84
C ALA A 25 2.22 13.11 -20.15
N SER A 26 1.65 11.97 -20.52
CA SER A 26 2.40 10.80 -21.01
C SER A 26 3.11 11.10 -22.32
N GLN A 27 2.43 11.76 -23.26
CA GLN A 27 3.03 12.23 -24.53
C GLN A 27 4.11 13.29 -24.29
N PHE A 28 3.91 14.21 -23.33
CA PHE A 28 4.89 15.22 -22.94
C PHE A 28 6.09 14.60 -22.23
N THR A 29 5.90 13.58 -21.40
CA THR A 29 7.00 12.83 -20.76
C THR A 29 7.88 12.18 -21.84
N HIS A 30 7.26 11.61 -22.88
CA HIS A 30 7.99 11.05 -24.01
C HIS A 30 8.73 12.11 -24.84
N ALA A 31 8.08 13.25 -25.12
CA ALA A 31 8.67 14.35 -25.88
C ALA A 31 9.78 15.09 -25.11
N THR A 32 9.65 15.24 -23.80
CA THR A 32 10.65 15.88 -22.92
C THR A 32 11.90 15.03 -22.76
N HIS A 33 11.77 13.70 -22.80
CA HIS A 33 12.90 12.77 -22.91
C HIS A 33 13.72 12.97 -24.21
N CYS A 34 13.14 13.61 -25.23
CA CYS A 34 13.79 13.84 -26.53
C CYS A 34 14.34 15.27 -26.72
N CYS A 35 13.72 16.30 -26.12
CA CYS A 35 13.97 17.69 -26.53
C CYS A 35 14.68 18.60 -25.50
N GLY A 36 14.84 18.20 -24.24
CA GLY A 36 15.74 18.91 -23.28
C GLY A 36 15.48 20.40 -23.00
N SER A 37 14.37 20.99 -23.44
CA SER A 37 14.09 22.42 -23.22
C SER A 37 13.49 22.68 -21.84
N TYR A 38 14.14 23.58 -21.07
CA TYR A 38 13.72 23.93 -19.71
C TYR A 38 12.27 24.41 -19.62
N GLU A 39 11.82 25.22 -20.59
CA GLU A 39 10.47 25.77 -20.62
C GLU A 39 9.41 24.66 -20.76
N MET A 40 9.62 23.66 -21.62
CA MET A 40 8.69 22.53 -21.75
C MET A 40 8.67 21.66 -20.50
N LEU A 41 9.82 21.50 -19.83
CA LEU A 41 9.93 20.73 -18.60
C LEU A 41 9.23 21.42 -17.42
N SER A 42 9.44 22.73 -17.25
CA SER A 42 8.78 23.52 -16.20
C SER A 42 7.26 23.47 -16.34
N VAL A 43 6.75 23.64 -17.57
CA VAL A 43 5.32 23.54 -17.87
C VAL A 43 4.79 22.13 -17.60
N THR A 44 5.56 21.09 -17.93
CA THR A 44 5.16 19.70 -17.64
C THR A 44 5.06 19.44 -16.14
N PHE A 45 6.03 19.93 -15.35
CA PHE A 45 6.00 19.82 -13.89
C PHE A 45 4.81 20.55 -13.25
N GLU A 46 4.55 21.78 -13.68
CA GLU A 46 3.43 22.58 -13.19
C GLU A 46 2.09 21.93 -13.52
N ASN A 47 1.94 21.41 -14.75
CA ASN A 47 0.73 20.71 -15.15
C ASN A 47 0.50 19.43 -14.34
N LEU A 48 1.52 18.58 -14.20
CA LEU A 48 1.42 17.34 -13.41
C LEU A 48 1.08 17.62 -11.94
N ARG A 49 1.70 18.66 -11.37
CA ARG A 49 1.39 19.09 -10.01
C ARG A 49 -0.03 19.63 -9.88
N ALA A 50 -0.46 20.50 -10.80
CA ALA A 50 -1.81 21.05 -10.80
C ALA A 50 -2.87 19.95 -10.93
N LEU A 51 -2.63 18.94 -11.77
CA LEU A 51 -3.52 17.77 -11.89
C LEU A 51 -3.61 17.00 -10.58
N TYR A 52 -2.48 16.78 -9.89
CA TYR A 52 -2.48 16.15 -8.58
C TYR A 52 -3.32 16.95 -7.57
N GLU A 53 -3.07 18.25 -7.42
CA GLU A 53 -3.80 19.09 -6.45
C GLU A 53 -5.31 19.13 -6.76
N ILE A 54 -5.70 19.34 -8.02
CA ILE A 54 -7.11 19.32 -8.45
C ILE A 54 -7.74 17.96 -8.12
N SER A 55 -7.03 16.86 -8.39
CA SER A 55 -7.54 15.52 -8.12
C SER A 55 -7.73 15.23 -6.63
N LYS A 56 -6.87 15.80 -5.79
CA LYS A 56 -6.94 15.69 -4.33
C LYS A 56 -8.06 16.56 -3.77
N GLU A 57 -8.14 17.82 -4.16
CA GLU A 57 -9.18 18.78 -3.73
C GLU A 57 -10.59 18.28 -4.04
N ASN A 58 -10.77 17.69 -5.23
CA ASN A 58 -12.06 17.14 -5.65
C ASN A 58 -12.31 15.70 -5.15
N SER A 59 -11.47 15.17 -4.26
CA SER A 59 -11.60 13.82 -3.69
C SER A 59 -11.76 12.72 -4.76
N LEU A 60 -11.15 12.91 -5.92
CA LEU A 60 -11.34 12.05 -7.09
C LEU A 60 -10.88 10.60 -6.83
N PRO A 61 -11.34 9.65 -7.66
CA PRO A 61 -10.86 8.28 -7.59
C PRO A 61 -9.34 8.21 -7.59
N PHE A 62 -8.82 7.25 -6.82
CA PHE A 62 -7.40 7.18 -6.47
C PHE A 62 -6.46 7.17 -7.69
N ARG A 63 -6.87 6.55 -8.80
CA ARG A 63 -6.12 6.58 -10.07
C ARG A 63 -5.70 7.99 -10.52
N TYR A 64 -6.55 8.99 -10.30
CA TYR A 64 -6.31 10.37 -10.76
C TYR A 64 -5.29 11.10 -9.89
N GLN A 65 -5.08 10.65 -8.66
CA GLN A 65 -4.06 11.17 -7.77
C GLN A 65 -2.73 10.43 -7.99
N ALA A 66 -2.79 9.11 -8.18
CA ALA A 66 -1.61 8.26 -8.37
C ALA A 66 -0.83 8.55 -9.66
N ILE A 67 -1.56 8.66 -10.79
CA ILE A 67 -0.94 8.75 -12.12
C ILE A 67 -0.06 10.01 -12.24
N PRO A 68 -0.55 11.22 -11.89
CA PRO A 68 0.29 12.42 -11.96
C PRO A 68 1.55 12.31 -11.10
N LEU A 69 1.47 11.73 -9.90
CA LEU A 69 2.64 11.55 -9.02
C LEU A 69 3.67 10.60 -9.61
N VAL A 70 3.23 9.49 -10.23
CA VAL A 70 4.15 8.53 -10.88
C VAL A 70 4.90 9.18 -12.04
N HIS A 71 4.20 9.91 -12.92
CA HIS A 71 4.85 10.64 -14.01
C HIS A 71 5.75 11.75 -13.49
N LEU A 72 5.31 12.49 -12.48
CA LEU A 72 6.08 13.56 -11.84
C LEU A 72 7.43 13.04 -11.35
N TYR A 73 7.42 11.87 -10.68
CA TYR A 73 8.63 11.22 -10.23
C TYR A 73 9.52 10.76 -11.38
N GLY A 74 8.94 10.14 -12.42
CA GLY A 74 9.67 9.66 -13.59
C GLY A 74 10.43 10.79 -14.32
N VAL A 75 9.75 11.93 -14.53
CA VAL A 75 10.37 13.12 -15.13
C VAL A 75 11.46 13.67 -14.21
N ALA A 76 11.18 13.87 -12.91
CA ALA A 76 12.16 14.38 -11.95
C ALA A 76 13.42 13.51 -11.86
N LYS A 77 13.27 12.18 -11.84
CA LYS A 77 14.38 11.23 -11.81
C LYS A 77 15.23 11.32 -13.08
N SER A 78 14.61 11.31 -14.25
CA SER A 78 15.31 11.36 -15.55
C SER A 78 16.14 12.65 -15.70
N LEU A 79 15.61 13.77 -15.22
CA LEU A 79 16.35 15.05 -15.21
C LEU A 79 17.54 15.03 -14.27
N ARG A 80 17.38 14.45 -13.08
CA ARG A 80 18.48 14.29 -12.12
C ARG A 80 19.59 13.41 -12.68
N GLU A 81 19.25 12.35 -13.41
CA GLU A 81 20.22 11.42 -14.02
C GLU A 81 20.93 12.01 -15.24
N SER A 82 20.28 12.91 -15.98
CA SER A 82 20.87 13.54 -17.17
C SER A 82 21.83 14.70 -16.88
N ASN A 83 21.95 15.14 -15.62
CA ASN A 83 22.78 16.29 -15.20
C ASN A 83 22.47 17.62 -15.94
N ILE A 84 21.34 17.72 -16.65
CA ILE A 84 20.97 18.89 -17.47
C ILE A 84 20.66 20.12 -16.60
N PHE A 85 20.44 19.95 -15.28
CA PHE A 85 19.84 20.96 -14.41
C PHE A 85 20.57 21.20 -13.08
N LEU A 86 21.89 21.38 -13.12
CA LEU A 86 22.73 21.66 -11.94
C LEU A 86 22.37 22.97 -11.20
N ASP A 87 21.65 23.92 -11.83
CA ASP A 87 21.35 25.23 -11.25
C ASP A 87 19.92 25.34 -10.66
N HIS A 88 19.12 24.26 -10.70
CA HIS A 88 17.73 24.23 -10.24
C HIS A 88 17.42 23.14 -9.22
N ASP A 89 18.44 22.72 -8.47
CA ASP A 89 18.38 21.65 -7.46
C ASP A 89 17.21 21.79 -6.47
N LYS A 90 16.89 23.01 -6.01
CA LYS A 90 15.78 23.23 -5.06
C LYS A 90 14.39 22.98 -5.65
N VAL A 91 14.24 23.20 -6.96
CA VAL A 91 12.96 22.99 -7.66
C VAL A 91 12.80 21.51 -7.99
N LEU A 92 13.86 20.88 -8.51
CA LEU A 92 13.90 19.44 -8.74
C LEU A 92 13.72 18.63 -7.47
N TYR A 93 14.32 19.06 -6.35
CA TYR A 93 14.11 18.46 -5.04
C TYR A 93 12.61 18.44 -4.68
N ARG A 94 11.91 19.57 -4.82
CA ARG A 94 10.47 19.63 -4.51
C ARG A 94 9.64 18.68 -5.37
N TYR A 95 9.90 18.62 -6.67
CA TYR A 95 9.18 17.72 -7.57
C TYR A 95 9.54 16.24 -7.38
N HIS A 96 10.75 15.96 -6.90
CA HIS A 96 11.18 14.60 -6.56
C HIS A 96 10.52 14.09 -5.27
N HIS A 97 10.43 14.95 -4.24
CA HIS A 97 9.90 14.56 -2.93
C HIS A 97 8.37 14.56 -2.87
N LEU A 98 7.68 15.41 -3.63
CA LEU A 98 6.20 15.43 -3.62
C LEU A 98 5.56 14.04 -3.88
N PRO A 99 5.97 13.27 -4.91
CA PRO A 99 5.52 11.90 -5.10
C PRO A 99 5.88 10.95 -3.96
N ILE A 100 7.08 11.07 -3.39
CA ILE A 100 7.55 10.20 -2.30
C ILE A 100 6.70 10.41 -1.05
N ASP A 101 6.53 11.67 -0.65
CA ASP A 101 5.82 12.06 0.58
C ASP A 101 4.34 11.66 0.53
N ASN A 102 3.75 11.68 -0.66
CA ASN A 102 2.35 11.37 -0.86
C ASN A 102 2.11 9.91 -1.30
N PHE A 103 3.15 9.10 -1.52
CA PHE A 103 3.01 7.75 -2.06
C PHE A 103 2.10 6.85 -1.23
N SER A 104 2.29 6.81 0.09
CA SER A 104 1.60 5.85 0.96
C SER A 104 0.10 6.11 1.05
N GLY A 105 -0.31 7.35 1.31
CA GLY A 105 -1.73 7.72 1.40
C GLY A 105 -2.48 7.58 0.07
N ASN A 106 -1.73 7.57 -1.03
CA ASN A 106 -2.24 7.30 -2.36
C ASN A 106 -2.36 5.78 -2.57
N ILE A 107 -1.24 5.06 -2.59
CA ILE A 107 -1.19 3.66 -3.05
C ILE A 107 -1.83 2.67 -2.06
N PHE A 108 -1.85 3.02 -0.77
CA PHE A 108 -2.41 2.20 0.30
C PHE A 108 -3.51 2.98 1.01
N PRO A 109 -4.63 3.31 0.32
CA PRO A 109 -5.65 4.14 0.92
C PRO A 109 -6.31 3.42 2.08
N VAL A 110 -6.65 4.17 3.12
CA VAL A 110 -7.44 3.66 4.25
C VAL A 110 -8.81 3.16 3.76
N ASP A 111 -9.40 3.87 2.79
CA ASP A 111 -10.67 3.50 2.17
C ASP A 111 -10.50 2.53 1.00
N TRP A 112 -10.78 1.26 1.26
CA TRP A 112 -10.78 0.18 0.28
C TRP A 112 -12.00 0.19 -0.67
N LYS A 113 -13.05 0.99 -0.36
CA LYS A 113 -14.26 1.06 -1.20
C LYS A 113 -14.00 1.76 -2.52
N LYS A 114 -12.89 2.50 -2.65
CA LYS A 114 -12.40 3.02 -3.93
C LYS A 114 -11.70 1.86 -4.67
N PRO A 115 -12.37 1.21 -5.65
CA PRO A 115 -11.87 -0.05 -6.18
C PRO A 115 -10.54 0.15 -6.90
N TRP A 116 -9.64 -0.82 -6.70
CA TRP A 116 -8.50 -1.01 -7.58
C TRP A 116 -8.99 -1.17 -9.02
N THR A 117 -8.55 -0.27 -9.90
CA THR A 117 -8.95 -0.28 -11.32
C THR A 117 -7.93 -1.05 -12.16
N MET A 118 -8.36 -1.53 -13.33
CA MET A 118 -7.45 -2.10 -14.34
C MET A 118 -6.35 -1.12 -14.73
N GLN A 119 -6.63 0.20 -14.74
CA GLN A 119 -5.63 1.24 -15.00
C GLN A 119 -4.53 1.29 -13.94
N MET A 120 -4.85 1.09 -12.67
CA MET A 120 -3.84 0.98 -11.60
C MET A 120 -3.01 -0.29 -11.73
N THR A 121 -3.60 -1.36 -12.27
CA THR A 121 -2.85 -2.59 -12.60
C THR A 121 -1.80 -2.29 -13.67
N ILE A 122 -2.21 -1.63 -14.76
CA ILE A 122 -1.30 -1.22 -15.84
C ILE A 122 -0.23 -0.26 -15.31
N LEU A 123 -0.60 0.70 -14.47
CA LEU A 123 0.34 1.66 -13.88
C LEU A 123 1.44 0.97 -13.07
N LYS A 124 1.11 -0.06 -12.28
CA LYS A 124 2.11 -0.83 -11.51
C LYS A 124 3.13 -1.57 -12.37
N GLU A 125 2.79 -1.88 -13.61
CA GLU A 125 3.71 -2.56 -14.54
C GLU A 125 4.71 -1.60 -15.18
N THR A 126 4.49 -0.28 -15.11
CA THR A 126 5.36 0.71 -15.76
C THR A 126 6.70 0.90 -15.04
N VAL A 127 7.70 1.37 -15.77
CA VAL A 127 9.05 1.61 -15.22
C VAL A 127 9.05 2.79 -14.24
N GLU A 128 8.21 3.78 -14.48
CA GLU A 128 8.05 4.97 -13.64
C GLU A 128 7.51 4.59 -12.26
N PHE A 129 6.54 3.67 -12.21
CA PHE A 129 6.00 3.19 -10.95
C PHE A 129 7.05 2.43 -10.13
N LYS A 130 7.79 1.53 -10.79
CA LYS A 130 8.91 0.79 -10.17
C LYS A 130 9.94 1.74 -9.59
N ASN A 131 10.30 2.76 -10.37
CA ASN A 131 11.24 3.79 -9.97
C ASN A 131 10.74 4.55 -8.74
N LEU A 132 9.44 4.91 -8.70
CA LEU A 132 8.84 5.58 -7.55
C LEU A 132 8.86 4.68 -6.30
N VAL A 133 8.48 3.41 -6.42
CA VAL A 133 8.55 2.42 -5.33
C VAL A 133 9.97 2.31 -4.78
N GLU A 134 10.97 2.14 -5.65
CA GLU A 134 12.36 2.10 -5.22
C GLU A 134 12.81 3.42 -4.58
N GLY A 135 12.35 4.55 -5.11
CA GLY A 135 12.61 5.89 -4.58
C GLY A 135 12.10 6.06 -3.15
N VAL A 136 10.85 5.67 -2.91
CA VAL A 136 10.21 5.70 -1.59
C VAL A 136 10.98 4.85 -0.59
N ILE A 137 11.37 3.62 -0.98
CA ILE A 137 12.16 2.74 -0.12
C ILE A 137 13.53 3.37 0.18
N ARG A 138 14.23 3.89 -0.84
CA ARG A 138 15.54 4.52 -0.68
C ARG A 138 15.47 5.69 0.29
N GLU A 139 14.51 6.58 0.11
CA GLU A 139 14.36 7.74 0.97
C GLU A 139 14.10 7.33 2.43
N THR A 140 13.20 6.36 2.63
CA THR A 140 12.87 5.85 3.96
C THR A 140 14.09 5.23 4.65
N ILE A 141 14.94 4.49 3.92
CA ILE A 141 16.13 3.86 4.50
C ILE A 141 17.38 4.75 4.52
N CYS A 142 17.31 5.98 3.99
CA CYS A 142 18.46 6.89 3.90
C CYS A 142 18.71 7.70 5.19
N SER A 143 17.85 7.60 6.21
CA SER A 143 18.04 8.30 7.48
C SER A 143 19.37 7.93 8.15
N ASN A 144 20.02 8.86 8.86
CA ASN A 144 21.29 8.59 9.56
C ASN A 144 21.08 7.89 10.92
N SER A 145 19.84 7.75 11.37
CA SER A 145 19.45 7.07 12.59
C SER A 145 19.12 5.60 12.35
N HIS A 146 18.97 4.84 13.45
CA HIS A 146 18.27 3.57 13.40
C HIS A 146 16.85 3.78 12.86
N LEU A 147 16.38 2.82 12.06
CA LEU A 147 15.03 2.85 11.54
C LEU A 147 14.02 2.62 12.67
N THR A 148 12.97 3.42 12.69
CA THR A 148 11.83 3.22 13.58
C THR A 148 10.98 2.05 13.12
N ASP A 149 10.14 1.50 14.00
CA ASP A 149 9.19 0.45 13.61
C ASP A 149 8.21 0.95 12.53
N GLU A 150 7.84 2.24 12.57
CA GLU A 150 7.03 2.88 11.52
C GLU A 150 7.74 2.86 10.16
N GLU A 151 9.02 3.25 10.11
CA GLU A 151 9.82 3.25 8.88
C GLU A 151 10.01 1.83 8.33
N ILE A 152 10.31 0.87 9.20
CA ILE A 152 10.43 -0.55 8.83
C ILE A 152 9.11 -1.06 8.25
N ALA A 153 7.99 -0.81 8.93
CA ALA A 153 6.68 -1.25 8.48
C ALA A 153 6.27 -0.60 7.15
N LYS A 154 6.54 0.70 6.96
CA LYS A 154 6.31 1.38 5.67
C LYS A 154 7.13 0.79 4.54
N VAL A 155 8.39 0.43 4.78
CA VAL A 155 9.21 -0.27 3.79
C VAL A 155 8.61 -1.64 3.48
N VAL A 156 8.21 -2.42 4.49
CA VAL A 156 7.57 -3.73 4.28
C VAL A 156 6.28 -3.59 3.47
N MET A 157 5.38 -2.69 3.86
CA MET A 157 4.14 -2.37 3.15
C MET A 157 4.42 -1.98 1.70
N THR A 158 5.39 -1.10 1.47
CA THR A 158 5.79 -0.67 0.12
C THR A 158 6.36 -1.82 -0.70
N VAL A 159 7.11 -2.73 -0.08
CA VAL A 159 7.66 -3.92 -0.76
C VAL A 159 6.56 -4.88 -1.17
N VAL A 160 5.64 -5.22 -0.26
CA VAL A 160 4.58 -6.20 -0.53
C VAL A 160 3.47 -5.65 -1.42
N GLY A 161 3.16 -4.36 -1.28
CA GLY A 161 2.06 -3.70 -1.97
C GLY A 161 2.46 -2.91 -3.21
N GLY A 162 3.71 -2.44 -3.29
CA GLY A 162 4.27 -1.77 -4.47
C GLY A 162 4.58 -2.73 -5.62
N SER A 163 4.64 -4.04 -5.36
CA SER A 163 4.66 -5.06 -6.41
C SER A 163 5.74 -4.82 -7.48
N GLN A 164 6.99 -5.13 -7.13
CA GLN A 164 7.92 -5.80 -8.03
C GLN A 164 9.18 -6.26 -7.30
N ARG A 165 9.94 -7.16 -7.95
CA ARG A 165 11.23 -7.63 -7.45
C ARG A 165 12.14 -6.41 -7.24
N LEU A 166 12.44 -6.09 -5.98
CA LEU A 166 13.47 -5.12 -5.66
C LEU A 166 14.75 -5.46 -6.43
N SER A 167 15.42 -4.44 -6.95
CA SER A 167 16.78 -4.63 -7.45
C SER A 167 17.64 -5.29 -6.36
N GLY A 168 18.55 -6.18 -6.77
CA GLY A 168 19.38 -6.93 -5.83
C GLY A 168 20.17 -6.02 -4.90
N GLU A 169 20.60 -4.86 -5.41
CA GLU A 169 21.25 -3.79 -4.64
C GLU A 169 20.33 -3.19 -3.59
N LEU A 170 19.09 -2.81 -3.96
CA LEU A 170 18.15 -2.22 -3.01
C LEU A 170 17.74 -3.23 -1.93
N LYS A 171 17.52 -4.49 -2.31
CA LYS A 171 17.24 -5.56 -1.34
C LYS A 171 18.37 -5.73 -0.33
N TRP A 172 19.63 -5.72 -0.79
CA TRP A 172 20.79 -5.77 0.08
C TRP A 172 20.82 -4.57 1.05
N LYS A 173 20.60 -3.36 0.53
CA LYS A 173 20.55 -2.14 1.36
C LYS A 173 19.45 -2.21 2.41
N VAL A 174 18.23 -2.62 2.04
CA VAL A 174 17.13 -2.81 3.00
C VAL A 174 17.50 -3.82 4.07
N SER A 175 18.05 -4.98 3.69
CA SER A 175 18.45 -6.02 4.66
C SER A 175 19.50 -5.51 5.66
N LEU A 176 20.51 -4.78 5.15
CA LEU A 176 21.54 -4.18 5.99
C LEU A 176 20.95 -3.17 6.98
N ARG A 177 20.04 -2.31 6.51
CA ARG A 177 19.38 -1.27 7.32
C ARG A 177 18.41 -1.85 8.34
N PHE A 178 17.83 -3.02 8.06
CA PHE A 178 17.00 -3.78 9.00
C PHE A 178 17.82 -4.55 10.03
N GLY A 179 19.15 -4.37 10.10
CA GLY A 179 20.02 -5.09 11.03
C GLY A 179 19.61 -5.00 12.51
N SER A 180 18.94 -3.93 12.93
CA SER A 180 18.37 -3.79 14.28
C SER A 180 17.10 -4.61 14.52
N ASN A 181 16.42 -5.07 13.46
CA ASN A 181 15.22 -5.88 13.52
C ASN A 181 15.42 -7.21 12.76
N PRO A 182 15.95 -8.25 13.44
CA PRO A 182 16.32 -9.51 12.78
C PRO A 182 15.13 -10.25 12.17
N PHE A 183 13.92 -10.04 12.69
CA PHE A 183 12.69 -10.67 12.20
C PHE A 183 12.30 -10.11 10.84
N TRP A 184 12.15 -8.78 10.74
CA TRP A 184 11.85 -8.15 9.46
C TRP A 184 12.96 -8.33 8.44
N ARG A 185 14.23 -8.33 8.89
CA ARG A 185 15.36 -8.66 8.03
C ARG A 185 15.21 -10.05 7.41
N SER A 186 15.00 -11.07 8.25
CA SER A 186 14.79 -12.46 7.82
C SER A 186 13.59 -12.59 6.89
N CYS A 187 12.50 -11.88 7.19
CA CYS A 187 11.31 -11.79 6.35
C CYS A 187 11.62 -11.24 4.94
N ILE A 188 12.26 -10.09 4.84
CA ILE A 188 12.65 -9.47 3.56
C ILE A 188 13.63 -10.33 2.77
N GLU A 189 14.61 -10.93 3.44
CA GLU A 189 15.55 -11.86 2.82
C GLU A 189 14.80 -13.07 2.21
N SER A 190 13.79 -13.59 2.91
CA SER A 190 12.98 -14.74 2.50
C SER A 190 12.14 -14.50 1.26
N PHE A 191 11.81 -13.25 0.90
CA PHE A 191 11.12 -12.92 -0.35
C PHE A 191 11.98 -13.15 -1.62
N GLY A 192 13.19 -13.71 -1.48
CA GLY A 192 13.93 -14.40 -2.55
C GLY A 192 14.61 -13.54 -3.61
N LYS A 193 15.44 -14.17 -4.46
CA LYS A 193 16.07 -13.59 -5.67
C LYS A 193 15.17 -13.70 -6.91
N THR A 194 14.02 -14.37 -6.82
CA THR A 194 13.10 -14.68 -7.94
C THR A 194 11.83 -13.83 -7.95
N GLY A 195 11.74 -12.82 -7.06
CA GLY A 195 10.52 -12.05 -6.77
C GLY A 195 9.53 -12.85 -5.91
N PHE A 196 8.34 -12.28 -5.69
CA PHE A 196 7.19 -12.89 -4.99
C PHE A 196 6.67 -14.21 -5.60
N ASN A 197 7.33 -14.71 -6.65
CA ASN A 197 7.00 -15.91 -7.41
C ASN A 197 7.06 -17.23 -6.60
N PHE A 198 7.64 -17.21 -5.39
CA PHE A 198 7.69 -18.38 -4.51
C PHE A 198 7.37 -17.99 -3.06
N MET A 199 6.16 -17.48 -2.82
CA MET A 199 5.62 -17.51 -1.46
C MET A 199 5.54 -18.97 -1.01
N ASN A 200 6.38 -19.34 -0.06
CA ASN A 200 6.38 -20.64 0.57
C ASN A 200 5.99 -20.50 2.04
N VAL A 201 5.67 -21.63 2.66
CA VAL A 201 5.32 -21.72 4.08
C VAL A 201 6.28 -20.94 4.98
N SER A 202 7.59 -21.09 4.74
CA SER A 202 8.62 -20.49 5.59
C SER A 202 8.66 -18.96 5.47
N SER A 203 8.34 -18.39 4.31
CA SER A 203 8.24 -16.94 4.12
C SER A 203 7.01 -16.38 4.84
N VAL A 204 5.87 -17.07 4.70
CA VAL A 204 4.61 -16.66 5.38
C VAL A 204 4.76 -16.75 6.90
N LYS A 205 5.41 -17.81 7.42
CA LYS A 205 5.69 -17.93 8.86
C LYS A 205 6.59 -16.80 9.38
N ARG A 206 7.66 -16.45 8.66
CA ARG A 206 8.53 -15.31 9.03
C ARG A 206 7.78 -13.98 9.03
N PHE A 207 6.89 -13.77 8.05
CA PHE A 207 6.07 -12.57 8.01
C PHE A 207 5.13 -12.50 9.21
N HIS A 208 4.43 -13.60 9.50
CA HIS A 208 3.59 -13.73 10.68
C HIS A 208 4.36 -13.45 11.98
N GLU A 209 5.53 -14.07 12.17
CA GLU A 209 6.36 -13.87 13.36
C GLU A 209 6.80 -12.41 13.51
N SER A 210 7.21 -11.78 12.40
CA SER A 210 7.63 -10.38 12.40
C SER A 210 6.46 -9.44 12.75
N LEU A 211 5.29 -9.68 12.17
CA LEU A 211 4.09 -8.89 12.44
C LEU A 211 3.60 -9.07 13.88
N LYS A 212 3.60 -10.31 14.39
CA LYS A 212 3.25 -10.63 15.78
C LYS A 212 4.13 -9.88 16.77
N LEU A 213 5.44 -9.88 16.56
CA LEU A 213 6.40 -9.26 17.48
C LEU A 213 6.29 -7.75 17.49
N VAL A 214 6.03 -7.14 16.33
CA VAL A 214 5.71 -5.71 16.29
C VAL A 214 4.42 -5.51 17.08
N TYR A 215 3.30 -6.11 16.64
CA TYR A 215 1.97 -5.85 17.18
C TYR A 215 1.86 -6.06 18.70
N TYR A 216 2.51 -7.07 19.29
CA TYR A 216 2.45 -7.30 20.73
C TYR A 216 3.62 -6.67 21.52
N ALA A 217 4.42 -5.81 20.91
CA ALA A 217 5.37 -5.01 21.66
C ALA A 217 4.60 -4.04 22.58
N ASP A 218 5.13 -3.74 23.77
CA ASP A 218 4.60 -2.75 24.74
C ASP A 218 4.58 -1.29 24.21
N CYS A 219 4.65 -1.12 22.89
CA CYS A 219 4.78 0.13 22.16
C CYS A 219 3.59 0.43 21.25
N VAL A 220 2.55 -0.43 21.22
CA VAL A 220 1.31 -0.16 20.48
C VAL A 220 0.75 1.20 20.88
N GLY A 221 0.46 2.02 19.88
CA GLY A 221 -0.04 3.36 20.09
C GLY A 221 0.99 4.38 20.59
N LYS A 222 2.30 4.10 20.57
CA LYS A 222 3.35 5.13 20.82
C LYS A 222 3.72 5.89 19.53
N PRO A 223 4.25 7.12 19.61
CA PRO A 223 4.80 7.82 18.45
C PRO A 223 5.93 7.03 17.78
N ASN A 224 6.04 7.11 16.45
CA ASN A 224 7.03 6.38 15.62
C ASN A 224 6.92 4.85 15.66
N TYR A 225 5.81 4.33 16.16
CA TYR A 225 5.44 2.93 16.04
C TYR A 225 4.66 2.71 14.74
N ILE A 226 4.45 1.45 14.34
CA ILE A 226 3.70 1.13 13.12
C ILE A 226 2.33 1.83 13.13
N SER A 227 1.98 2.50 12.03
CA SER A 227 0.69 3.17 11.90
C SER A 227 -0.45 2.16 11.80
N LEU A 228 -1.65 2.55 12.25
CA LEU A 228 -2.80 1.64 12.31
C LEU A 228 -3.23 1.15 10.92
N ASP A 229 -3.22 2.04 9.92
CA ASP A 229 -3.52 1.72 8.52
C ASP A 229 -2.51 0.72 7.94
N CYS A 230 -1.22 0.90 8.22
CA CYS A 230 -0.16 -0.01 7.82
C CYS A 230 -0.33 -1.38 8.51
N SER A 231 -0.65 -1.38 9.80
CA SER A 231 -0.87 -2.61 10.57
C SER A 231 -2.02 -3.45 10.00
N ILE A 232 -3.17 -2.82 9.75
CA ILE A 232 -4.34 -3.48 9.16
C ILE A 232 -4.01 -4.01 7.77
N TYR A 233 -3.31 -3.21 6.96
CA TYR A 233 -2.86 -3.63 5.63
C TYR A 233 -1.97 -4.89 5.69
N LEU A 234 -0.99 -4.94 6.60
CA LEU A 234 -0.11 -6.11 6.73
C LEU A 234 -0.87 -7.35 7.24
N VAL A 235 -1.88 -7.19 8.10
CA VAL A 235 -2.77 -8.29 8.54
C VAL A 235 -3.59 -8.84 7.37
N GLU A 236 -4.23 -7.96 6.59
CA GLU A 236 -4.98 -8.36 5.39
C GLU A 236 -4.09 -9.06 4.36
N TYR A 237 -2.87 -8.56 4.17
CA TYR A 237 -1.88 -9.16 3.28
C TYR A 237 -1.48 -10.56 3.79
N LEU A 238 -1.22 -10.73 5.10
CA LEU A 238 -0.92 -12.03 5.70
C LEU A 238 -2.05 -13.04 5.54
N LEU A 239 -3.30 -12.65 5.76
CA LEU A 239 -4.46 -13.51 5.52
C LEU A 239 -4.50 -13.98 4.06
N THR A 240 -4.26 -13.06 3.12
CA THR A 240 -4.19 -13.38 1.70
C THR A 240 -3.07 -14.38 1.41
N MET A 241 -1.88 -14.20 2.00
CA MET A 241 -0.76 -15.13 1.84
C MET A 241 -1.07 -16.54 2.37
N ILE A 242 -1.67 -16.64 3.57
CA ILE A 242 -2.00 -17.92 4.20
C ILE A 242 -3.05 -18.66 3.36
N PHE A 243 -4.16 -18.01 3.01
CA PHE A 243 -5.22 -18.66 2.26
C PHE A 243 -4.89 -18.89 0.80
N TYR A 244 -3.91 -18.18 0.26
CA TYR A 244 -3.34 -18.54 -1.02
C TYR A 244 -2.69 -19.93 -1.00
N LEU A 245 -1.98 -20.30 0.08
CA LEU A 245 -1.36 -21.64 0.21
C LEU A 245 -2.41 -22.77 0.31
N LYS A 246 -3.62 -22.47 0.80
CA LYS A 246 -4.79 -23.36 0.72
C LYS A 246 -5.25 -23.61 -0.73
N GLY A 247 -4.97 -22.68 -1.63
CA GLY A 247 -5.24 -22.78 -3.06
C GLY A 247 -6.59 -22.21 -3.50
N ARG A 248 -7.69 -22.62 -2.87
CA ARG A 248 -9.03 -22.03 -3.11
C ARG A 248 -9.47 -21.24 -1.89
N PHE A 249 -9.71 -19.95 -2.08
CA PHE A 249 -10.08 -19.04 -1.01
C PHE A 249 -10.97 -17.90 -1.49
N PHE A 250 -11.69 -17.31 -0.54
CA PHE A 250 -12.47 -16.09 -0.69
C PHE A 250 -11.61 -14.90 -0.26
N SER A 251 -11.73 -13.78 -0.95
CA SER A 251 -11.03 -12.54 -0.62
C SER A 251 -11.88 -11.36 -1.02
N ALA A 252 -11.68 -10.23 -0.35
CA ALA A 252 -12.11 -8.94 -0.89
C ALA A 252 -11.49 -8.74 -2.29
N LYS A 253 -12.26 -8.15 -3.20
CA LYS A 253 -11.83 -7.88 -4.58
C LYS A 253 -10.54 -7.04 -4.63
N SER A 254 -10.42 -6.04 -3.76
CA SER A 254 -9.23 -5.18 -3.64
C SER A 254 -7.99 -5.98 -3.26
N CYS A 255 -8.03 -6.73 -2.16
CA CYS A 255 -6.91 -7.56 -1.69
C CYS A 255 -6.50 -8.60 -2.73
N PHE A 256 -7.47 -9.22 -3.41
CA PHE A 256 -7.20 -10.21 -4.45
C PHE A 256 -6.53 -9.59 -5.68
N LEU A 257 -7.02 -8.44 -6.16
CA LEU A 257 -6.42 -7.73 -7.29
C LEU A 257 -5.01 -7.26 -6.95
N GLU A 258 -4.81 -6.63 -5.80
CA GLU A 258 -3.50 -6.17 -5.36
C GLU A 258 -2.49 -7.32 -5.27
N TRP A 259 -2.89 -8.42 -4.67
CA TRP A 259 -2.09 -9.64 -4.61
C TRP A 259 -1.82 -10.24 -5.99
N LEU A 260 -2.80 -10.27 -6.89
CA LEU A 260 -2.63 -10.82 -8.24
C LEU A 260 -1.59 -10.02 -9.05
N ILE A 261 -1.59 -8.69 -8.90
CA ILE A 261 -0.66 -7.78 -9.56
C ILE A 261 0.77 -7.96 -9.03
N SER A 262 0.91 -8.22 -7.72
CA SER A 262 2.19 -8.49 -7.04
C SER A 262 3.06 -9.60 -7.64
N ARG A 263 2.49 -10.48 -8.47
CA ARG A 263 3.16 -11.66 -9.01
C ARG A 263 3.76 -11.53 -10.40
N GLU A 264 3.77 -10.36 -11.05
CA GLU A 264 4.24 -10.20 -12.45
C GLU A 264 3.82 -11.40 -13.32
N TRP A 265 2.55 -11.82 -13.27
CA TRP A 265 1.97 -12.97 -13.99
C TRP A 265 2.97 -14.04 -14.44
N ASN A 266 3.79 -14.59 -13.54
CA ASN A 266 4.77 -15.57 -13.97
C ASN A 266 4.05 -16.89 -14.23
N LYS A 267 3.75 -17.15 -15.51
CA LYS A 267 3.08 -18.36 -16.03
C LYS A 267 3.79 -19.65 -15.60
N ASN A 268 5.04 -19.56 -15.14
CA ASN A 268 5.86 -20.69 -14.70
C ASN A 268 5.86 -20.91 -13.18
N SER A 269 5.09 -20.12 -12.40
CA SER A 269 4.93 -20.40 -10.97
C SER A 269 4.08 -21.66 -10.79
N ILE A 270 4.75 -22.78 -10.50
CA ILE A 270 4.07 -24.01 -10.10
C ILE A 270 3.34 -23.71 -8.79
N LEU A 271 2.01 -23.66 -8.83
CA LEU A 271 1.16 -23.54 -7.65
C LEU A 271 1.44 -24.74 -6.75
N LYS A 272 2.19 -24.53 -5.67
CA LYS A 272 2.36 -25.52 -4.62
C LYS A 272 1.31 -25.23 -3.56
N PHE A 273 0.21 -25.96 -3.66
CA PHE A 273 -0.80 -25.99 -2.60
C PHE A 273 -0.28 -26.86 -1.47
N GLU A 274 -0.45 -26.39 -0.24
CA GLU A 274 0.00 -27.09 0.95
C GLU A 274 -1.18 -27.86 1.54
N ALA A 275 -1.14 -29.19 1.48
CA ALA A 275 -2.25 -30.04 1.92
C ALA A 275 -2.52 -29.90 3.43
N ASP A 276 -1.49 -29.58 4.22
CA ASP A 276 -1.49 -29.41 5.67
C ASP A 276 -1.49 -27.93 6.12
N TRP A 277 -1.82 -26.99 5.22
CA TRP A 277 -1.81 -25.55 5.52
C TRP A 277 -2.54 -25.20 6.82
N GLN A 278 -3.66 -25.86 7.12
CA GLN A 278 -4.48 -25.57 8.28
C GLN A 278 -3.75 -25.90 9.59
N GLU A 279 -3.02 -27.01 9.63
CA GLU A 279 -2.19 -27.37 10.78
C GLU A 279 -1.04 -26.37 10.92
N GLN A 280 -0.37 -26.06 9.81
CA GLN A 280 0.80 -25.18 9.79
C GLN A 280 0.50 -23.73 10.20
N PHE A 281 -0.72 -23.24 9.95
CA PHE A 281 -1.11 -21.85 10.20
C PHE A 281 -2.19 -21.68 11.27
N SER A 282 -2.64 -22.76 11.93
CA SER A 282 -3.64 -22.70 13.01
C SER A 282 -3.35 -21.60 14.05
N CYS A 283 -2.16 -21.63 14.64
CA CYS A 283 -1.72 -20.63 15.62
C CYS A 283 -1.67 -19.20 15.03
N ALA A 284 -1.25 -19.04 13.77
CA ALA A 284 -1.22 -17.74 13.12
C ALA A 284 -2.64 -17.17 12.91
N LEU A 285 -3.60 -18.02 12.54
CA LEU A 285 -5.00 -17.63 12.40
C LEU A 285 -5.61 -17.24 13.75
N ASP A 286 -5.30 -17.97 14.83
CA ASP A 286 -5.77 -17.62 16.19
C ASP A 286 -5.22 -16.26 16.63
N ILE A 287 -3.95 -15.99 16.35
CA ILE A 287 -3.32 -14.70 16.64
C ILE A 287 -3.97 -13.57 15.84
N ILE A 288 -4.20 -13.77 14.54
CA ILE A 288 -4.87 -12.76 13.69
C ILE A 288 -6.30 -12.50 14.19
N ALA A 289 -7.04 -13.55 14.58
CA ALA A 289 -8.36 -13.40 15.19
C ALA A 289 -8.31 -12.52 16.44
N GLY A 290 -7.32 -12.77 17.32
CA GLY A 290 -7.08 -11.97 18.51
C GLY A 290 -6.77 -10.51 18.21
N MET A 291 -5.86 -10.24 17.26
CA MET A 291 -5.54 -8.87 16.83
C MET A 291 -6.77 -8.13 16.31
N VAL A 292 -7.54 -8.76 15.42
CA VAL A 292 -8.75 -8.16 14.85
C VAL A 292 -9.79 -7.91 15.94
N ALA A 293 -9.97 -8.85 16.87
CA ALA A 293 -10.88 -8.70 18.00
C ALA A 293 -10.47 -7.53 18.90
N GLU A 294 -9.21 -7.45 19.31
CA GLU A 294 -8.69 -6.35 20.16
C GLU A 294 -8.93 -4.97 19.52
N LEU A 295 -8.65 -4.84 18.22
CA LEU A 295 -8.90 -3.61 17.47
C LEU A 295 -10.39 -3.28 17.35
N LEU A 296 -11.28 -4.26 17.34
CA LEU A 296 -12.72 -4.02 17.28
C LEU A 296 -13.33 -3.72 18.66
N TYR A 297 -12.77 -4.28 19.74
CA TYR A 297 -13.29 -4.07 21.10
C TYR A 297 -12.76 -2.80 21.77
N ASN A 298 -11.51 -2.44 21.53
CA ASN A 298 -10.84 -1.41 22.32
C ASN A 298 -10.82 -0.05 21.59
N GLU A 299 -11.99 0.55 21.45
CA GLU A 299 -12.18 1.81 20.74
C GLU A 299 -11.27 2.95 21.25
N LYS A 300 -11.05 3.04 22.56
CA LYS A 300 -10.21 4.10 23.16
C LYS A 300 -8.75 3.99 22.73
N ASP A 301 -8.20 2.78 22.76
CA ASP A 301 -6.81 2.54 22.35
C ASP A 301 -6.66 2.71 20.84
N VAL A 302 -7.67 2.30 20.07
CA VAL A 302 -7.72 2.56 18.61
C VAL A 302 -7.73 4.04 18.30
N PHE A 303 -8.53 4.87 18.98
CA PHE A 303 -8.51 6.33 18.76
C PHE A 303 -7.16 6.95 19.13
N THR A 304 -6.51 6.46 20.20
CA THR A 304 -5.17 6.90 20.58
C THR A 304 -4.16 6.55 19.48
N TRP A 305 -4.26 5.34 18.94
CA TRP A 305 -3.39 4.88 17.85
C TRP A 305 -3.67 5.63 16.54
N MET A 306 -4.92 5.92 16.21
CA MET A 306 -5.32 6.73 15.06
C MET A 306 -4.69 8.13 15.12
N LYS A 307 -4.78 8.78 16.28
CA LYS A 307 -4.17 10.11 16.49
C LYS A 307 -2.66 10.07 16.25
N ASN A 308 -1.98 9.06 16.77
CA ASN A 308 -0.53 8.90 16.59
C ASN A 308 -0.15 8.48 15.16
N SER A 309 -1.07 7.83 14.45
CA SER A 309 -0.98 7.50 13.02
C SER A 309 -1.37 8.66 12.10
N LYS A 310 -1.74 9.83 12.65
CA LYS A 310 -2.22 11.00 11.90
C LYS A 310 -3.47 10.71 11.05
N LEU A 311 -4.32 9.80 11.54
CA LEU A 311 -5.60 9.48 10.92
C LEU A 311 -6.70 10.39 11.47
N GLU A 312 -7.56 10.87 10.58
CA GLU A 312 -8.77 11.62 10.95
C GLU A 312 -9.80 10.69 11.61
N SER A 313 -10.62 11.24 12.50
CA SER A 313 -11.62 10.46 13.25
C SER A 313 -12.68 9.81 12.35
N GLU A 314 -12.94 10.43 11.21
CA GLU A 314 -13.83 10.04 10.13
C GLU A 314 -13.36 8.75 9.45
N ALA A 315 -12.08 8.38 9.61
CA ALA A 315 -11.56 7.11 9.14
C ALA A 315 -12.00 5.92 10.01
N HIS A 316 -12.47 6.14 11.24
CA HIS A 316 -12.75 5.05 12.18
C HIS A 316 -13.80 4.05 11.66
N PRO A 317 -14.97 4.46 11.12
CA PRO A 317 -15.93 3.51 10.54
C PRO A 317 -15.35 2.70 9.36
N ILE A 318 -14.44 3.30 8.59
CA ILE A 318 -13.77 2.64 7.46
C ILE A 318 -12.83 1.54 7.99
N LEU A 319 -12.06 1.84 9.04
CA LEU A 319 -11.16 0.88 9.69
C LEU A 319 -11.95 -0.29 10.31
N VAL A 320 -13.05 0.00 11.00
CA VAL A 320 -13.96 -1.03 11.54
C VAL A 320 -14.50 -1.93 10.43
N SER A 321 -14.96 -1.33 9.32
CA SER A 321 -15.42 -2.10 8.16
C SER A 321 -14.33 -3.00 7.57
N ARG A 322 -13.06 -2.54 7.50
CA ARG A 322 -11.93 -3.36 7.01
C ARG A 322 -11.63 -4.53 7.92
N LEU A 323 -11.51 -4.27 9.22
CA LEU A 323 -11.30 -5.30 10.23
C LEU A 323 -12.41 -6.35 10.20
N PHE A 324 -13.66 -5.90 10.03
CA PHE A 324 -14.80 -6.79 9.91
C PHE A 324 -14.75 -7.65 8.64
N VAL A 325 -14.37 -7.09 7.49
CA VAL A 325 -14.15 -7.85 6.24
C VAL A 325 -12.99 -8.84 6.38
N ALA A 326 -11.92 -8.48 7.10
CA ALA A 326 -10.81 -9.37 7.41
C ALA A 326 -11.28 -10.55 8.29
N LEU A 327 -12.12 -10.29 9.31
CA LEU A 327 -12.74 -11.33 10.14
C LEU A 327 -13.66 -12.24 9.34
N CYS A 328 -14.51 -11.69 8.47
CA CYS A 328 -15.36 -12.48 7.57
C CYS A 328 -14.50 -13.37 6.65
N SER A 329 -13.41 -12.82 6.10
CA SER A 329 -12.46 -13.57 5.28
C SER A 329 -11.80 -14.68 6.08
N LEU A 330 -11.40 -14.41 7.32
CA LEU A 330 -10.87 -15.41 8.25
C LEU A 330 -11.89 -16.53 8.48
N CYS A 331 -13.15 -16.20 8.76
CA CYS A 331 -14.22 -17.17 9.04
C CYS A 331 -14.50 -18.08 7.84
N VAL A 332 -14.83 -17.48 6.69
CA VAL A 332 -15.24 -18.22 5.49
C VAL A 332 -14.11 -19.10 4.95
N ASN A 333 -12.85 -18.69 5.10
CA ASN A 333 -11.73 -19.48 4.62
C ASN A 333 -11.22 -20.54 5.59
N SER A 334 -11.31 -20.31 6.90
CA SER A 334 -10.84 -21.27 7.92
C SER A 334 -11.93 -22.22 8.40
N GLY A 335 -13.21 -21.85 8.24
CA GLY A 335 -14.34 -22.55 8.86
C GLY A 335 -14.41 -22.37 10.38
N LYS A 336 -13.71 -21.37 10.94
CA LYS A 336 -13.60 -21.09 12.39
C LYS A 336 -14.01 -19.65 12.72
N TYR A 337 -14.00 -19.29 14.01
CA TYR A 337 -14.22 -17.94 14.54
C TYR A 337 -15.61 -17.32 14.30
N TYR A 338 -16.59 -18.13 13.89
CA TYR A 338 -17.98 -17.67 13.74
C TYR A 338 -18.57 -17.17 15.06
N ASP A 339 -18.21 -17.78 16.20
CA ASP A 339 -18.66 -17.31 17.52
C ASP A 339 -18.19 -15.87 17.79
N LEU A 340 -16.92 -15.55 17.49
CA LEU A 340 -16.38 -14.20 17.58
C LEU A 340 -17.10 -13.24 16.62
N LEU A 341 -17.34 -13.67 15.38
CA LEU A 341 -18.06 -12.87 14.39
C LEU A 341 -19.48 -12.52 14.86
N PHE A 342 -20.23 -13.50 15.39
CA PHE A 342 -21.58 -13.28 15.89
C PHE A 342 -21.59 -12.43 17.16
N GLU A 343 -20.63 -12.62 18.08
CA GLU A 343 -20.49 -11.77 19.26
C GLU A 343 -20.27 -10.29 18.87
N LEU A 344 -19.43 -10.03 17.87
CA LEU A 344 -19.18 -8.67 17.38
C LEU A 344 -20.41 -8.09 16.66
N LEU A 345 -21.18 -8.93 15.96
CA LEU A 345 -22.46 -8.55 15.35
C LEU A 345 -23.56 -8.27 16.35
N ASP A 346 -23.48 -8.77 17.59
CA ASP A 346 -24.46 -8.45 18.63
C ASP A 346 -24.18 -7.09 19.31
N ARG A 347 -23.06 -6.44 18.99
CA ARG A 347 -22.67 -5.15 19.58
C ARG A 347 -23.13 -3.98 18.72
N ALA A 348 -24.09 -3.22 19.24
CA ALA A 348 -24.63 -2.02 18.59
C ALA A 348 -23.54 -0.98 18.21
N GLU A 349 -22.49 -0.86 19.03
CA GLU A 349 -21.35 0.04 18.80
C GLU A 349 -20.53 -0.31 17.54
N ILE A 350 -20.53 -1.59 17.15
CA ILE A 350 -19.84 -2.08 15.96
C ILE A 350 -20.80 -2.02 14.77
N ILE A 351 -22.02 -2.54 14.92
CA ILE A 351 -23.03 -2.55 13.85
C ILE A 351 -23.28 -1.13 13.32
N SER A 352 -23.37 -0.13 14.20
CA SER A 352 -23.60 1.27 13.81
C SER A 352 -22.49 1.88 12.96
N LYS A 353 -21.30 1.27 12.92
CA LYS A 353 -20.14 1.70 12.12
C LYS A 353 -19.99 0.89 10.83
N LEU A 354 -20.71 -0.21 10.69
CA LEU A 354 -20.71 -1.02 9.47
C LEU A 354 -21.60 -0.36 8.40
N PRO A 355 -21.31 -0.59 7.11
CA PRO A 355 -22.20 -0.16 6.04
C PRO A 355 -23.61 -0.77 6.22
N PRO A 356 -24.68 -0.04 5.84
CA PRO A 356 -26.05 -0.52 5.91
C PRO A 356 -26.34 -1.69 4.96
#